data_AF-A0A967U9A8-F1
#
_entry.id   AF-A0A967U9A8-F1
#
_cell.length_a   1.000
_cell.length_b   1.000
_cell.length_c   1.000
_cell.angle_alpha   90.00
_cell.angle_beta   90.00
_cell.angle_gamma   90.00
#
_symmetry.space_group_name_H-M   'P 1'
#
loop_
_entity.id
_entity.type
_entity.pdbx_description
1 polymer ?
#
loop_
_entity_poly.entity_id
_entity_poly.type
_entity_poly.pdbx_seq_one_letter_code
_entity_poly.pdbx_strand_id
1 'polypeptide(L)' 'MVDLAEIEPGSRHTYERTFDREDVERFAELSRDEGYHHLVAEGDGPVLVHGLLTATLPTKLGG' A
#
# COMPACT_ATOMS: atom_id res chain seq x y z
N MET A 1 3.77 -13.76 -6.99
CA MET A 1 5.06 -13.37 -7.60
C MET A 1 4.90 -13.64 -9.08
N VAL A 2 5.22 -12.67 -9.93
CA VAL A 2 5.13 -12.85 -11.39
C VAL A 2 6.14 -13.92 -11.79
N ASP A 3 5.75 -14.83 -12.67
CA ASP A 3 6.70 -15.76 -13.28
C ASP A 3 7.58 -14.97 -14.26
N LEU A 4 8.85 -14.80 -13.90
CA LEU A 4 9.80 -14.02 -14.69
C LEU A 4 10.12 -14.69 -16.02
N ALA A 5 9.81 -15.98 -16.19
CA ALA A 5 10.06 -16.73 -17.42
C ALA A 5 9.13 -16.31 -18.59
N GLU A 6 8.07 -15.55 -18.34
CA GLU A 6 7.09 -15.12 -19.35
C GLU A 6 7.00 -13.58 -19.52
N ILE A 7 7.96 -12.82 -18.98
CA ILE A 7 7.96 -11.35 -19.12
C ILE A 7 8.59 -10.95 -20.46
N GLU A 8 7.80 -10.30 -21.30
CA GLU A 8 8.18 -9.75 -22.59
C GLU A 8 7.95 -8.22 -22.62
N PRO A 9 8.61 -7.46 -23.51
CA PRO A 9 8.34 -6.03 -23.66
C PRO A 9 6.85 -5.75 -23.93
N GLY A 10 6.23 -4.95 -23.07
CA GLY A 10 4.81 -4.62 -23.14
C GLY A 10 3.91 -5.46 -22.24
N SER A 11 4.43 -6.47 -21.54
CA SER A 11 3.69 -7.21 -20.52
C SER A 11 3.17 -6.26 -19.43
N ARG A 12 1.91 -6.42 -19.05
CA ARG A 12 1.26 -5.66 -17.97
C ARG A 12 0.72 -6.63 -16.93
N HIS A 13 1.13 -6.43 -15.68
CA HIS A 13 0.63 -7.17 -14.54
C HIS A 13 -0.10 -6.23 -13.60
N THR A 14 -1.20 -6.72 -13.02
CA THR A 14 -2.01 -5.97 -12.06
C THR A 14 -2.05 -6.76 -10.75
N TYR A 15 -1.91 -6.04 -9.65
CA TYR A 15 -2.15 -6.56 -8.31
C TYR A 15 -3.00 -5.53 -7.56
N GLU A 16 -4.05 -6.00 -6.92
CA GLU A 16 -4.97 -5.17 -6.15
C GLU A 16 -4.99 -5.66 -4.70
N ARG A 17 -5.06 -4.70 -3.78
CA ARG A 17 -5.22 -4.94 -2.35
C ARG A 17 -6.06 -3.82 -1.75
N THR A 18 -6.96 -4.18 -0.86
CA THR A 18 -7.64 -3.23 0.03
C THR A 18 -6.82 -3.10 1.31
N PHE A 19 -6.52 -1.86 1.71
CA PHE A 19 -5.98 -1.55 3.02
C PHE A 19 -7.12 -1.16 3.95
N ASP A 20 -7.16 -1.76 5.14
CA ASP A 20 -8.09 -1.36 6.19
C ASP A 20 -7.42 -0.40 7.18
N ARG A 21 -8.16 -0.02 8.23
CA ARG A 21 -7.66 0.91 9.25
C ARG A 21 -6.48 0.31 10.03
N GLU A 22 -6.50 -1.00 10.29
CA GLU A 22 -5.43 -1.67 11.02
C GLU A 22 -4.13 -1.68 10.22
N ASP A 23 -4.20 -1.85 8.89
CA ASP A 23 -3.04 -1.72 8.00
C ASP A 23 -2.38 -0.33 8.09
N VAL A 24 -3.19 0.72 8.09
CA VAL A 24 -2.72 2.12 8.18
C VAL A 24 -2.11 2.40 9.55
N GLU A 25 -2.77 1.96 10.62
CA GLU A 25 -2.27 2.12 12.00
C GLU A 25 -0.93 1.41 12.21
N ARG A 26 -0.83 0.14 11.77
CA ARG A 26 0.42 -0.63 11.87
C ARG A 26 1.55 0.00 11.05
N PHE A 27 1.25 0.52 9.87
CA PHE A 27 2.26 1.17 9.05
C PHE A 27 2.75 2.48 9.67
N ALA A 28 1.86 3.27 10.27
CA ALA A 28 2.24 4.48 11.02
C ALA A 28 3.22 4.15 12.16
N GLU A 29 2.92 3.12 12.97
CA GLU A 29 3.78 2.67 14.05
C GLU A 29 5.16 2.19 13.56
N LEU A 30 5.17 1.39 12.49
CA LEU A 30 6.40 0.81 11.93
C LEU A 30 7.30 1.87 11.28
N SER A 31 6.71 2.73 10.45
CA SER A 31 7.43 3.75 9.68
C SER A 31 7.76 4.99 10.49
N ARG A 32 7.07 5.19 11.63
CA ARG A 32 7.04 6.44 12.41
C ARG A 32 6.46 7.63 11.63
N ASP A 33 5.73 7.36 10.55
CA ASP A 33 4.95 8.36 9.83
C ASP A 33 3.55 8.49 10.45
N GLU A 34 3.48 9.36 11.46
CA GLU A 34 2.28 9.64 12.28
C GLU A 34 1.54 10.91 11.80
N GLY A 35 1.60 11.21 10.50
CA GLY A 35 0.85 12.33 9.92
C GLY A 35 -0.63 12.29 10.29
N TYR A 36 -1.19 13.45 10.69
CA TYR A 36 -2.56 13.55 11.23
C TYR A 36 -3.63 12.82 10.39
N HIS A 37 -3.53 12.92 9.07
CA HIS A 37 -4.47 12.33 8.12
C HIS A 37 -4.44 10.78 8.07
N HIS A 38 -3.42 10.15 8.67
CA HIS A 38 -3.34 8.69 8.83
C HIS A 38 -3.95 8.20 10.15
N LEU A 39 -4.11 9.09 11.13
CA LEU A 39 -4.50 8.72 12.49
C LEU A 39 -5.92 9.17 12.84
N VAL A 40 -6.31 10.36 12.36
CA VAL A 40 -7.56 11.00 12.70
C VAL A 40 -8.45 11.06 11.46
N ALA A 41 -9.62 10.45 11.59
CA ALA A 41 -10.68 10.54 10.61
C ALA A 41 -11.42 11.88 10.74
N GLU A 42 -11.87 12.40 9.60
CA GLU A 42 -12.84 13.49 9.58
C GLU A 42 -14.24 12.91 9.91
N GLY A 43 -14.70 13.10 11.14
CA GLY A 43 -15.94 12.49 11.65
C GLY A 43 -15.85 10.96 11.70
N ASP A 44 -16.87 10.28 11.19
CA ASP A 44 -16.91 8.81 11.06
C ASP A 44 -16.29 8.31 9.72
N GLY A 45 -15.55 9.18 9.02
CA GLY A 45 -14.93 8.87 7.74
C GLY A 45 -13.70 7.95 7.84
N PRO A 46 -13.14 7.53 6.70
CA PRO A 46 -11.87 6.82 6.68
C PRO A 46 -10.68 7.77 6.89
N VAL A 47 -9.57 7.21 7.37
CA VAL A 47 -8.25 7.86 7.32
C VAL A 47 -7.61 7.67 5.95
N LEU A 48 -6.65 8.52 5.59
CA LEU A 48 -5.89 8.37 4.35
C LEU A 48 -4.82 7.28 4.52
N VAL A 49 -4.57 6.52 3.46
CA VAL A 49 -3.48 5.53 3.40
C VAL A 49 -2.16 6.26 3.12
N HIS A 50 -1.06 5.82 3.74
CA HIS A 50 0.28 6.35 3.45
C HIS A 50 0.67 6.13 1.98
N GLY A 51 1.25 7.16 1.35
CA GLY A 51 1.84 7.01 0.02
C GLY A 51 2.95 5.95 -0.01
N LEU A 52 3.72 5.82 1.06
CA LEU A 52 4.75 4.78 1.18
C LEU A 52 4.15 3.37 1.35
N LEU A 53 3.00 3.24 2.02
CA LEU A 53 2.30 1.96 2.15
C LEU A 53 1.80 1.47 0.78
N THR A 54 1.22 2.35 -0.05
CA THR A 54 0.82 1.98 -1.42
C THR A 54 2.03 1.67 -2.31
N ALA A 55 3.14 2.39 -2.13
CA ALA A 55 4.40 2.13 -2.84
C ALA A 55 5.02 0.77 -2.50
N THR A 56 4.53 0.04 -1.50
CA THR A 56 4.95 -1.35 -1.24
C THR A 56 4.31 -2.35 -2.21
N LEU A 57 3.18 -2.02 -2.85
CA LEU A 57 2.45 -2.97 -3.70
C LEU A 57 3.28 -3.52 -4.87
N PRO A 58 4.09 -2.71 -5.59
CA PRO A 58 4.94 -3.21 -6.68
C PRO A 58 5.94 -4.28 -6.23
N THR A 59 6.38 -4.29 -4.96
CA THR A 59 7.32 -5.31 -4.47
C THR A 59 6.74 -6.72 -4.54
N LYS A 60 5.40 -6.87 -4.56
CA LYS A 60 4.72 -8.16 -4.76
C LYS A 60 4.87 -8.71 -6.18
N LEU A 61 5.18 -7.84 -7.14
CA LEU A 61 5.34 -8.18 -8.56
C LEU A 61 6.80 -8.47 -8.95
N GLY A 62 7.76 -8.33 -8.03
CA GLY A 62 9.17 -8.66 -8.25
C GLY A 62 10.09 -7.48 -7.96
N GLY A 63 10.04 -7.00 -6.70
CA GLY A 63 10.76 -5.80 -6.24
C GLY A 63 12.24 -5.74 -6.59
#